data_AF-A0A2V2ZR14-F1
#
_entry.id   AF-A0A2V2ZR14-F1
#
_cell.length_a   1.000
_cell.length_b   1.000
_cell.length_c   1.000
_cell.angle_alpha   90.00
_cell.angle_beta   90.00
_cell.angle_gamma   90.00
#
_symmetry.space_group_name_H-M   'P 1'
#
loop_
_entity.id
_entity.type
_entity.pdbx_description
1 polymer ?
#
loop_
_entity_poly.entity_id
_entity_poly.type
_entity_poly.pdbx_seq_one_letter_code
_entity_poly.pdbx_strand_id
1 'polypeptide(L)'
;MAVFYFTKDTGLGILALDEFIGGLTLGAFLLGPLLIKYEWVLIFLAGIISYFVVRQALKKEEDFKKDFLNDIINAVLIGFFTYKFSSVLFQTKNMITNPIGILYFSGGMKGLVLGLILALAYVAWRIRKSRYRVQSWLSGIIYGTVTFLLSFWLVRTLFILLF
;
A
#
# COMPACT_ATOMS: atom_id res chain seq x y z
N MET A 1 -15.68 1.28 25.87
CA MET A 1 -16.90 0.67 26.45
C MET A 1 -16.80 -0.82 26.16
N ALA A 2 -16.36 -1.59 27.16
CA ALA A 2 -16.10 -3.02 27.03
C ALA A 2 -17.40 -3.78 27.34
N VAL A 3 -17.85 -4.64 26.43
CA VAL A 3 -19.00 -5.53 26.65
C VAL A 3 -18.44 -6.91 26.99
N PHE A 4 -18.41 -7.22 28.29
CA PHE A 4 -18.12 -8.55 28.81
C PHE A 4 -19.43 -9.36 28.85
N TYR A 5 -19.52 -10.43 28.07
CA TYR A 5 -20.49 -11.50 28.32
C TYR A 5 -19.78 -12.65 29.03
N PHE A 6 -20.12 -12.82 30.31
CA PHE A 6 -19.84 -14.03 31.06
C PHE A 6 -20.84 -15.11 30.62
N THR A 7 -20.39 -16.08 29.83
CA THR A 7 -21.01 -17.42 29.80
C THR A 7 -19.99 -18.39 30.38
N LYS A 8 -20.40 -18.95 31.51
CA LYS A 8 -19.73 -19.99 32.30
C LYS A 8 -20.03 -21.33 31.60
N ASP A 9 -19.02 -22.19 31.53
CA ASP A 9 -18.99 -23.54 30.92
C ASP A 9 -18.55 -23.67 29.46
N THR A 10 -17.50 -24.50 29.30
CA THR A 10 -16.75 -24.88 28.10
C THR A 10 -15.68 -23.88 27.63
N GLY A 11 -14.44 -24.11 28.08
CA GLY A 11 -13.22 -23.48 27.55
C GLY A 11 -12.92 -23.77 26.07
N LEU A 12 -13.84 -24.41 25.35
CA LEU A 12 -13.78 -24.64 23.90
C LEU A 12 -14.26 -23.41 23.09
N GLY A 13 -15.17 -22.59 23.63
CA GLY A 13 -15.67 -21.40 22.93
C GLY A 13 -14.67 -20.24 22.89
N ILE A 14 -13.85 -20.09 23.94
CA ILE A 14 -12.78 -19.09 23.98
C ILE A 14 -11.64 -19.49 23.04
N LEU A 15 -11.31 -20.79 22.96
CA LEU A 15 -10.33 -21.31 21.99
C LEU A 15 -10.80 -21.16 20.55
N ALA A 16 -12.08 -21.41 20.26
CA ALA A 16 -12.62 -21.20 18.91
C ALA A 16 -12.69 -19.71 18.52
N LEU A 17 -12.91 -18.81 19.48
CA LEU A 17 -12.84 -17.36 19.24
C LEU A 17 -11.40 -16.87 19.12
N ASP A 18 -10.43 -17.44 19.83
CA ASP A 18 -9.00 -17.14 19.68
C ASP A 18 -8.39 -17.80 18.43
N GLU A 19 -8.95 -18.91 17.92
CA GLU A 19 -8.64 -19.48 16.60
C GLU A 19 -9.35 -18.72 15.46
N PHE A 20 -10.54 -18.15 15.69
CA PHE A 20 -11.22 -17.30 14.71
C PHE A 20 -10.59 -15.90 14.64
N ILE A 21 -10.19 -15.34 15.80
CA ILE A 21 -9.43 -14.09 15.89
C ILE A 21 -7.96 -14.32 15.53
N GLY A 22 -7.40 -15.49 15.84
CA GLY A 22 -6.07 -15.96 15.44
C GLY A 22 -5.98 -16.34 13.96
N GLY A 23 -7.08 -16.81 13.36
CA GLY A 23 -7.25 -16.95 11.92
C GLY A 23 -7.38 -15.59 11.21
N LEU A 24 -7.90 -14.58 11.91
CA LEU A 24 -7.79 -13.18 11.51
C LEU A 24 -6.37 -12.60 11.73
N THR A 25 -5.46 -13.31 12.43
CA THR A 25 -4.02 -13.00 12.52
C THR A 25 -3.16 -13.68 11.46
N LEU A 26 -3.71 -13.95 10.27
CA LEU A 26 -2.91 -14.01 9.05
C LEU A 26 -2.38 -12.58 8.73
N GLY A 27 -1.61 -12.00 9.66
CA GLY A 27 -1.07 -10.65 9.61
C GLY A 27 0.32 -10.60 8.97
N ALA A 28 1.05 -11.72 8.97
CA ALA A 28 2.28 -11.91 8.22
C ALA A 28 2.69 -13.39 8.08
N PHE A 29 3.29 -13.75 6.95
CA PHE A 29 4.05 -15.00 6.85
C PHE A 29 5.48 -14.75 7.36
N LEU A 30 5.97 -15.64 8.22
CA LEU A 30 7.37 -15.73 8.62
C LEU A 30 8.12 -16.57 7.58
N LEU A 31 8.81 -15.92 6.65
CA LEU A 31 9.78 -16.57 5.78
C LEU A 31 11.15 -16.50 6.46
N GLY A 32 11.41 -17.45 7.36
CA GLY A 32 12.62 -17.47 8.20
C GLY A 32 12.65 -16.28 9.16
N PRO A 33 13.67 -15.41 9.13
CA PRO A 33 13.75 -14.22 10.00
C PRO A 33 12.94 -13.02 9.46
N LEU A 34 12.33 -13.12 8.28
CA LEU A 34 11.60 -12.01 7.64
C LEU A 34 10.09 -12.16 7.81
N LEU A 35 9.51 -11.22 8.56
CA LEU A 35 8.07 -11.12 8.77
C LEU A 35 7.46 -10.27 7.65
N ILE A 36 6.89 -10.92 6.63
CA ILE A 36 6.25 -10.24 5.50
C ILE A 36 4.76 -10.12 5.79
N LYS A 37 4.27 -8.90 6.02
CA LYS A 37 2.84 -8.66 6.21
C LYS A 37 2.06 -8.90 4.91
N TYR A 38 0.93 -9.60 5.02
CA TYR A 38 0.06 -9.87 3.87
C TYR A 38 -0.43 -8.59 3.19
N GLU A 39 -0.60 -7.51 3.95
CA GLU A 39 -0.99 -6.20 3.44
C GLU A 39 -0.07 -5.70 2.32
N TRP A 40 1.26 -5.90 2.44
CA TRP A 40 2.21 -5.47 1.40
C TRP A 40 2.06 -6.30 0.12
N VAL A 41 1.81 -7.60 0.26
CA VAL A 41 1.60 -8.51 -0.87
C VAL A 41 0.29 -8.16 -1.60
N LEU A 42 -0.78 -7.89 -0.85
CA LEU A 42 -2.07 -7.47 -1.39
C LEU A 42 -1.97 -6.13 -2.13
N ILE A 43 -1.29 -5.14 -1.54
CA ILE A 43 -1.06 -3.83 -2.18
C ILE A 43 -0.26 -3.99 -3.47
N PHE A 44 0.78 -4.84 -3.46
CA PHE A 44 1.61 -5.09 -4.63
C PHE A 44 0.82 -5.76 -5.76
N LEU A 45 0.06 -6.82 -5.46
CA LEU A 45 -0.81 -7.49 -6.43
C LEU A 45 -1.89 -6.55 -6.98
N ALA A 46 -2.57 -5.79 -6.11
CA ALA A 46 -3.56 -4.81 -6.52
C ALA A 46 -2.96 -3.73 -7.43
N GLY A 47 -1.72 -3.29 -7.14
CA GLY A 47 -0.97 -2.36 -7.98
C GLY A 47 -0.69 -2.92 -9.38
N ILE A 48 -0.27 -4.18 -9.48
CA ILE A 48 -0.02 -4.85 -10.77
C ILE A 48 -1.31 -4.95 -11.58
N ILE A 49 -2.39 -5.45 -10.97
CA ILE A 49 -3.68 -5.60 -11.66
C ILE A 49 -4.19 -4.25 -12.13
N SER A 50 -4.15 -3.22 -11.26
CA SER A 50 -4.54 -1.87 -11.61
C SER A 50 -3.73 -1.32 -12.79
N TYR A 51 -2.42 -1.54 -12.81
CA TYR A 51 -1.57 -1.13 -13.93
C TYR A 51 -2.03 -1.72 -15.26
N PHE A 52 -2.31 -3.03 -15.30
CA PHE A 52 -2.80 -3.68 -16.52
C PHE A 52 -4.19 -3.17 -16.94
N VAL A 53 -5.10 -2.98 -15.99
CA VAL A 53 -6.46 -2.52 -16.29
C VAL A 53 -6.45 -1.06 -16.76
N VAL A 54 -5.69 -0.17 -16.11
CA VAL A 54 -5.51 1.23 -16.53
C VAL A 54 -4.89 1.30 -17.92
N ARG A 55 -3.87 0.47 -18.20
CA ARG A 55 -3.28 0.34 -19.53
C ARG A 55 -4.31 -0.05 -20.59
N GLN A 56 -5.29 -0.89 -20.23
CA GLN A 56 -6.37 -1.28 -21.13
C GLN A 56 -7.49 -0.22 -21.25
N ALA A 57 -7.75 0.53 -20.18
CA ALA A 57 -8.79 1.55 -20.16
C ALA A 57 -8.40 2.81 -20.97
N LEU A 58 -7.13 3.21 -20.95
CA LEU A 58 -6.62 4.37 -21.70
C LEU A 58 -6.17 4.05 -23.14
N LYS A 59 -6.71 2.99 -23.77
CA LYS A 59 -6.35 2.57 -25.14
C LYS A 59 -6.54 3.66 -26.21
N LYS A 60 -7.40 4.64 -25.99
CA LYS A 60 -7.76 5.67 -26.99
C LYS A 60 -6.65 6.71 -27.25
N GLU A 61 -5.75 6.92 -26.29
CA GLU A 61 -4.65 7.90 -26.42
C GLU A 61 -3.33 7.24 -26.04
N GLU A 62 -2.67 6.61 -27.01
CA GLU A 62 -1.43 5.83 -26.80
C GLU A 62 -0.29 6.65 -26.18
N ASP A 63 -0.13 7.90 -26.61
CA ASP A 63 0.94 8.79 -26.12
C ASP A 63 0.67 9.24 -24.68
N PHE A 64 -0.56 9.70 -24.39
CA PHE A 64 -0.97 10.05 -23.04
C PHE A 64 -0.86 8.85 -22.09
N LYS A 65 -1.29 7.66 -22.53
CA LYS A 65 -1.20 6.42 -21.74
C LYS A 65 0.23 6.11 -21.30
N LYS A 66 1.20 6.19 -22.22
CA LYS A 66 2.61 5.89 -21.91
C LYS A 66 3.18 6.90 -20.93
N ASP A 67 2.96 8.19 -21.19
CA ASP A 67 3.44 9.27 -20.33
C ASP A 67 2.80 9.20 -18.94
N PHE A 68 1.49 9.02 -18.86
CA PHE A 68 0.74 8.90 -17.61
C PHE A 68 1.22 7.72 -16.76
N LEU A 69 1.34 6.52 -17.36
CA LEU A 69 1.79 5.33 -16.63
C LEU A 69 3.24 5.49 -16.12
N ASN A 70 4.13 6.03 -16.95
CA ASN A 70 5.51 6.31 -16.54
C ASN A 70 5.56 7.32 -15.40
N ASP A 71 4.77 8.39 -15.48
CA ASP A 71 4.71 9.42 -14.44
C ASP A 71 4.11 8.88 -13.12
N ILE A 72 3.10 8.01 -13.18
CA ILE A 72 2.54 7.34 -11.99
C ILE A 72 3.55 6.38 -11.37
N ILE A 73 4.24 5.56 -12.16
CA ILE A 73 5.29 4.66 -11.64
C ILE A 73 6.40 5.48 -10.98
N ASN A 74 6.84 6.56 -11.61
CA ASN A 74 7.84 7.46 -11.04
C ASN A 74 7.37 8.09 -9.72
N ALA A 75 6.11 8.52 -9.64
CA ALA A 75 5.54 9.05 -8.40
C ALA A 75 5.50 8.01 -7.27
N VAL A 76 5.11 6.76 -7.60
CA VAL A 76 5.11 5.64 -6.64
C VAL A 76 6.53 5.32 -6.17
N LEU A 77 7.51 5.29 -7.08
CA LEU A 77 8.92 5.07 -6.71
C LEU A 77 9.43 6.19 -5.83
N ILE A 78 9.19 7.46 -6.17
CA ILE A 78 9.57 8.61 -5.34
C ILE A 78 8.94 8.49 -3.95
N GLY A 79 7.65 8.17 -3.86
CA GLY A 79 6.96 7.97 -2.58
C GLY A 79 7.53 6.81 -1.78
N PHE A 80 7.82 5.67 -2.42
CA PHE A 80 8.40 4.48 -1.79
C PHE A 80 9.83 4.72 -1.29
N PHE A 81 10.69 5.31 -2.12
CA PHE A 81 12.04 5.69 -1.72
C PHE A 81 11.98 6.71 -0.58
N THR A 82 11.14 7.74 -0.68
CA THR A 82 10.97 8.73 0.39
C THR A 82 10.50 8.07 1.69
N TYR A 83 9.53 7.16 1.64
CA TYR A 83 9.08 6.42 2.81
C TYR A 83 10.23 5.63 3.46
N LYS A 84 11.04 4.94 2.65
CA LYS A 84 12.18 4.16 3.14
C LYS A 84 13.30 5.04 3.69
N PHE A 85 13.68 6.11 2.98
CA PHE A 85 14.70 7.08 3.40
C PHE A 85 14.23 7.95 4.57
N SER A 86 12.93 8.22 4.71
CA SER A 86 12.38 8.90 5.88
C SER A 86 12.57 8.06 7.16
N SER A 87 12.55 6.73 7.06
CA SER A 87 12.93 5.87 8.19
C SER A 87 14.36 6.16 8.66
N VAL A 88 15.25 6.43 7.71
CA VAL A 88 16.66 6.75 7.96
C VAL A 88 16.79 8.14 8.59
N LEU A 89 16.07 9.15 8.10
CA LEU A 89 16.22 10.54 8.58
C LEU A 89 15.57 10.82 9.95
N PHE A 90 14.39 10.23 10.24
CA PHE A 90 13.62 10.58 11.44
C PHE A 90 14.08 9.88 12.73
N GLN A 91 14.99 8.90 12.66
CA GLN A 91 15.53 8.21 13.84
C GLN A 91 17.00 8.54 14.15
N THR A 92 17.44 9.75 13.76
CA THR A 92 18.80 10.25 14.02
C THR A 92 19.24 10.18 15.50
N LYS A 93 18.31 10.23 16.47
CA LYS A 93 18.66 10.05 17.89
C LYS A 93 19.13 8.63 18.29
N ASN A 94 18.78 7.60 17.51
CA ASN A 94 19.22 6.21 17.73
C ASN A 94 20.28 5.73 16.71
N MET A 95 20.65 6.58 15.73
CA MET A 95 21.58 6.24 14.64
C MET A 95 23.03 6.03 15.10
N ILE A 96 23.43 6.64 16.20
CA ILE A 96 24.82 6.58 16.67
C ILE A 96 25.12 5.24 17.36
N THR A 97 24.10 4.56 17.89
CA THR A 97 24.30 3.40 18.77
C THR A 97 24.17 2.04 18.07
N ASN A 98 23.48 1.92 16.93
CA ASN A 98 23.31 0.63 16.23
C ASN A 98 23.08 0.78 14.70
N PRO A 99 24.14 0.74 13.87
CA PRO A 99 24.02 0.88 12.41
C PRO A 99 23.26 -0.29 11.72
N ILE A 100 23.17 -1.46 12.36
CA ILE A 100 22.42 -2.62 11.83
C ILE A 100 20.90 -2.44 11.95
N GLY A 101 20.44 -1.53 12.83
CA GLY A 101 19.01 -1.24 13.02
C GLY A 101 18.33 -0.60 11.81
N ILE A 102 19.10 -0.02 10.88
CA ILE A 102 18.60 0.64 9.65
C ILE A 102 17.73 -0.29 8.80
N LEU A 103 18.03 -1.60 8.79
CA LEU A 103 17.25 -2.61 8.07
C LEU A 103 15.90 -2.94 8.74
N TYR A 104 15.79 -2.74 10.06
CA TYR A 104 14.61 -3.10 10.87
C TYR A 104 13.68 -1.92 11.17
N PHE A 105 14.15 -0.67 11.05
CA PHE A 105 13.32 0.50 11.28
C PHE A 105 12.35 0.72 10.12
N SER A 106 11.05 0.60 10.41
CA SER A 106 9.99 1.05 9.51
C SER A 106 9.81 2.56 9.66
N GLY A 107 9.58 3.29 8.55
CA GLY A 107 9.47 4.75 8.54
C GLY A 107 8.26 5.30 9.31
N GLY A 108 7.44 4.41 9.89
CA GLY A 108 6.25 4.73 10.66
C GLY A 108 5.24 5.56 9.85
N MET A 109 4.25 6.09 10.56
CA MET A 109 3.22 6.94 9.97
C MET A 109 3.80 8.24 9.36
N LYS A 110 4.86 8.79 9.96
CA LYS A 110 5.48 10.06 9.54
C LYS A 110 6.17 9.95 8.18
N GLY A 111 6.91 8.86 7.94
CA GLY A 111 7.52 8.63 6.64
C GLY A 111 6.51 8.35 5.53
N LEU A 112 5.38 7.73 5.88
CA LEU A 112 4.28 7.47 4.94
C LEU A 112 3.65 8.78 4.47
N VAL A 113 3.37 9.70 5.41
CA VAL A 113 2.85 11.04 5.09
C VAL A 113 3.82 11.83 4.23
N LEU A 114 5.13 11.81 4.53
CA LEU A 114 6.14 12.48 3.71
C LEU A 114 6.24 11.91 2.30
N GLY A 115 6.25 10.58 2.17
CA GLY A 115 6.24 9.91 0.87
C GLY A 115 5.03 10.29 0.03
N LEU A 116 3.84 10.36 0.65
CA LEU A 116 2.62 10.81 -0.01
C LEU A 116 2.71 12.28 -0.45
N ILE A 117 3.18 13.18 0.42
CA ILE A 117 3.33 14.60 0.07
C ILE A 117 4.27 14.79 -1.13
N LEU A 118 5.42 14.12 -1.14
CA LEU A 118 6.37 14.24 -2.26
C LEU A 118 5.84 13.60 -3.55
N ALA A 119 5.15 12.45 -3.46
CA ALA A 119 4.52 11.83 -4.62
C ALA A 119 3.44 12.76 -5.22
N LEU A 120 2.59 13.37 -4.39
CA LEU A 120 1.57 14.33 -4.83
C LEU A 120 2.20 15.60 -5.42
N ALA A 121 3.26 16.12 -4.81
CA ALA A 121 3.98 17.28 -5.32
C ALA A 121 4.60 17.00 -6.70
N TYR A 122 5.18 15.80 -6.89
CA TYR A 122 5.72 15.37 -8.17
C TYR A 122 4.63 15.30 -9.25
N VAL A 123 3.50 14.66 -8.95
CA VAL A 123 2.36 14.56 -9.89
C VAL A 123 1.80 15.95 -10.22
N ALA A 124 1.62 16.82 -9.23
CA ALA A 124 1.13 18.18 -9.45
C ALA A 124 2.08 19.00 -10.34
N TRP A 125 3.40 18.88 -10.13
CA TRP A 125 4.40 19.50 -10.98
C TRP A 125 4.37 18.95 -12.40
N ARG A 126 4.19 17.63 -12.53
CA ARG A 126 4.11 16.95 -13.83
C ARG A 126 2.87 17.35 -14.62
N ILE A 127 1.70 17.48 -13.99
CA ILE A 127 0.47 17.97 -14.61
C ILE A 127 0.69 19.37 -15.20
N ARG A 128 1.38 20.27 -14.47
CA ARG A 128 1.67 21.62 -14.95
C ARG A 128 2.66 21.65 -16.13
N LYS A 129 3.60 20.72 -16.17
CA LYS A 129 4.62 20.62 -17.24
C LYS A 129 4.13 19.82 -18.45
N SER A 130 3.04 19.08 -18.29
CA SER A 130 2.46 18.24 -19.33
C SER A 130 1.80 19.08 -20.43
N ARG A 131 1.89 18.62 -21.68
CA ARG A 131 1.18 19.25 -22.81
C ARG A 131 -0.28 18.82 -22.90
N TYR A 132 -0.69 17.82 -22.13
CA TYR A 132 -2.05 17.28 -22.15
C TYR A 132 -3.00 18.12 -21.30
N ARG A 133 -4.27 18.18 -21.70
CA ARG A 133 -5.31 18.92 -20.97
C ARG A 133 -5.47 18.33 -19.56
N VAL A 134 -5.64 19.19 -18.56
CA VAL A 134 -5.81 18.78 -17.15
C VAL A 134 -6.98 17.79 -16.99
N GLN A 135 -7.99 17.88 -17.85
CA GLN A 135 -9.13 16.95 -17.87
C GLN A 135 -8.71 15.50 -18.16
N SER A 136 -7.79 15.26 -19.10
CA SER A 136 -7.27 13.91 -19.39
C SER A 136 -6.50 13.35 -18.20
N TRP A 137 -5.71 14.20 -17.52
CA TRP A 137 -5.04 13.85 -16.26
C TRP A 137 -6.02 13.51 -15.14
N LEU A 138 -7.08 14.30 -14.98
CA LEU A 138 -8.11 14.05 -13.99
C LEU A 138 -8.81 12.71 -14.25
N SER A 139 -9.20 12.44 -15.50
CA SER A 139 -9.79 11.17 -15.90
C SER A 139 -8.82 10.01 -15.62
N GLY A 140 -7.53 10.14 -15.97
CA GLY A 140 -6.51 9.13 -15.70
C GLY A 140 -6.36 8.83 -14.20
N ILE A 141 -6.31 9.86 -13.35
CA ILE A 141 -6.23 9.71 -11.89
C ILE A 141 -7.48 9.03 -11.33
N ILE A 142 -8.67 9.45 -11.78
CA ILE A 142 -9.94 8.86 -11.34
C ILE A 142 -10.00 7.39 -11.74
N TYR A 143 -9.74 7.07 -13.01
CA TYR A 143 -9.71 5.68 -13.47
C TYR A 143 -8.67 4.88 -12.69
N GLY A 144 -7.45 5.39 -12.50
CA GLY A 144 -6.42 4.72 -11.72
C GLY A 144 -6.83 4.44 -10.28
N THR A 145 -7.42 5.42 -9.61
CA THR A 145 -7.85 5.30 -8.20
C THR A 145 -9.01 4.31 -8.05
N VAL A 146 -10.04 4.43 -8.90
CA VAL A 146 -11.20 3.54 -8.87
C VAL A 146 -10.78 2.11 -9.18
N THR A 147 -9.94 1.92 -10.19
CA THR A 147 -9.46 0.59 -10.60
C THR A 147 -8.58 -0.04 -9.53
N PHE A 148 -7.73 0.75 -8.88
CA PHE A 148 -6.92 0.28 -7.76
C PHE A 148 -7.78 -0.14 -6.57
N LEU A 149 -8.79 0.67 -6.20
CA LEU A 149 -9.71 0.32 -5.11
C LEU A 149 -10.50 -0.95 -5.41
N LEU A 150 -11.03 -1.08 -6.63
CA LEU A 150 -11.73 -2.29 -7.06
C LEU A 150 -10.82 -3.52 -7.03
N SER A 151 -9.60 -3.38 -7.56
CA SER A 151 -8.62 -4.46 -7.58
C SER A 151 -8.21 -4.86 -6.16
N PHE A 152 -8.00 -3.91 -5.27
CA PHE A 152 -7.68 -4.15 -3.87
C PHE A 152 -8.82 -4.90 -3.16
N TRP A 153 -10.06 -4.46 -3.34
CA TRP A 153 -11.23 -5.13 -2.79
C TRP A 153 -11.38 -6.56 -3.32
N LEU A 154 -11.24 -6.77 -4.63
CA LEU A 154 -11.34 -8.08 -5.26
C LEU A 154 -10.27 -9.06 -4.74
N VAL A 155 -9.00 -8.64 -4.71
CA VAL A 155 -7.90 -9.48 -4.22
C VAL A 155 -8.12 -9.81 -2.74
N ARG A 156 -8.58 -8.84 -1.95
CA ARG A 156 -8.91 -9.05 -0.54
C ARG A 156 -10.02 -10.09 -0.35
N THR A 157 -11.11 -9.98 -1.12
CA THR A 157 -12.23 -10.94 -1.04
C THR A 157 -11.81 -12.34 -1.51
N LEU A 158 -11.05 -12.45 -2.59
CA LEU A 158 -10.53 -13.74 -3.06
C LEU A 158 -9.63 -14.40 -2.01
N PHE A 159 -8.81 -13.62 -1.31
CA PHE A 159 -7.93 -14.14 -0.27
C PHE A 159 -8.72 -14.68 0.93
N ILE A 160 -9.77 -13.97 1.37
CA ILE A 160 -10.68 -14.41 2.45
C ILE A 160 -11.51 -15.64 2.06
N LEU A 161 -11.74 -15.87 0.76
CA LEU A 161 -12.44 -17.06 0.28
C LEU A 161 -11.53 -18.30 0.19
N LEU A 162 -10.22 -18.09 0.00
CA LEU A 162 -9.24 -19.17 -0.17
C LEU A 162 -8.64 -19.67 1.14
N PHE A 163 -8.78 -18.91 2.24
CA PHE A 163 -8.24 -19.20 3.57
C PHE A 163 -9.29 -18.88 4.63
#